data_AF-A0A1F6XN82-F1
#
_entry.id   AF-A0A1F6XN82-F1
#
_cell.length_a   1.000
_cell.length_b   1.000
_cell.length_c   1.000
_cell.angle_alpha   90.00
_cell.angle_beta   90.00
_cell.angle_gamma   90.00
#
_symmetry.space_group_name_H-M   'P 1'
#
loop_
_entity.id
_entity.type
_entity.pdbx_description
1 polymer ?
#
loop_
_entity_poly.entity_id
_entity_poly.type
_entity_poly.pdbx_seq_one_letter_code
_entity_poly.pdbx_strand_id
1 'polypeptide(L)'
;MSNKLKYNIWQKISLGFFIFLVVFWLILFFSGTKDGFYNYLYSFLFGLIPLFAGIIAMIRAKIWGRLKSAVGKAVFFIGLGIFLWGCGETIWSYYNFFLGEPAPYPSWADLGFAPSIFFYGLGAFYLSKATGAKFGLRNKSAKFFVTLAPILILILSYYLLVVVARGGTLIPEGETPLKTLLDIVYPLGDFIALTIAIIISGLSFQYLGGRYKFDIYSILLGLGVMFIGDTIFSYTTTVGTYYNANFGDLMLTTGLFLLSFGVLGFFKFKED
;
A
#
# COMPACT_ATOMS: atom_id res chain seq x y z
N MET A 1 24.64 -18.74 -14.83
CA MET A 1 23.33 -19.37 -15.14
C MET A 1 22.25 -18.31 -14.94
N SER A 2 21.61 -17.86 -16.02
CA SER A 2 20.57 -16.83 -15.98
C SER A 2 19.31 -17.41 -15.33
N ASN A 3 19.13 -17.17 -14.04
CA ASN A 3 17.90 -17.45 -13.32
C ASN A 3 16.83 -16.45 -13.81
N LYS A 4 16.23 -16.68 -14.97
CA LYS A 4 15.08 -15.89 -15.43
C LYS A 4 13.99 -16.04 -14.37
N LEU A 5 13.67 -14.95 -13.67
CA LEU A 5 12.53 -14.87 -12.76
C LEU A 5 11.26 -15.33 -13.49
N LYS A 6 10.80 -16.54 -13.19
CA LYS A 6 9.61 -17.11 -13.81
C LYS A 6 8.38 -16.61 -13.06
N TYR A 7 7.92 -15.41 -13.42
CA TYR A 7 6.67 -14.86 -12.89
C TYR A 7 5.48 -15.75 -13.27
N ASN A 8 4.54 -15.93 -12.35
CA ASN A 8 3.32 -16.67 -12.61
C ASN A 8 2.32 -15.83 -13.44
N ILE A 9 1.24 -16.46 -13.90
CA ILE A 9 0.25 -15.81 -14.78
C ILE A 9 -0.36 -14.56 -14.13
N TRP A 10 -0.64 -14.58 -12.82
CA TRP A 10 -1.24 -13.44 -12.12
C TRP A 10 -0.28 -12.28 -11.96
N GLN A 11 1.00 -12.56 -11.69
CA GLN A 11 2.05 -11.53 -11.68
C GLN A 11 2.24 -10.89 -13.07
N LYS A 12 2.11 -11.67 -14.16
CA LYS A 12 2.18 -11.12 -15.52
C LYS A 12 0.97 -10.26 -15.85
N ILE A 13 -0.24 -10.70 -15.48
CA ILE A 13 -1.47 -9.93 -15.66
C ILE A 13 -1.39 -8.61 -14.89
N SER A 14 -1.00 -8.65 -13.60
CA SER A 14 -0.89 -7.45 -12.78
C SER A 14 0.17 -6.48 -13.32
N LEU A 15 1.31 -7.00 -13.81
CA LEU A 15 2.36 -6.19 -14.44
C LEU A 15 1.87 -5.53 -15.74
N GLY A 16 1.20 -6.29 -16.62
CA GLY A 16 0.67 -5.75 -17.86
C GLY A 16 -0.37 -4.65 -17.62
N PHE A 17 -1.26 -4.87 -16.65
CA PHE A 17 -2.27 -3.88 -16.30
C PHE A 17 -1.67 -2.65 -15.59
N PHE A 18 -0.64 -2.82 -14.75
CA PHE A 18 0.11 -1.70 -14.19
C PHE A 18 0.81 -0.85 -15.27
N ILE A 19 1.47 -1.48 -16.25
CA ILE A 19 2.08 -0.76 -17.38
C ILE A 19 1.02 0.05 -18.13
N PHE A 20 -0.14 -0.55 -18.39
CA PHE A 20 -1.27 0.16 -18.99
C PHE A 20 -1.71 1.37 -18.16
N LEU A 21 -1.87 1.22 -16.84
CA LEU A 21 -2.25 2.33 -15.96
C LEU A 21 -1.20 3.44 -15.94
N VAL A 22 0.10 3.12 -15.90
CA VAL A 22 1.17 4.12 -15.95
C VAL A 22 1.14 4.89 -17.27
N VAL A 23 0.95 4.21 -18.40
CA VAL A 23 0.80 4.86 -19.70
C VAL A 23 -0.45 5.75 -19.72
N PHE A 24 -1.57 5.26 -19.20
CA PHE A 24 -2.80 6.04 -19.11
C PHE A 24 -2.62 7.29 -18.23
N TRP A 25 -1.99 7.16 -17.08
CA TRP A 25 -1.65 8.28 -16.19
C TRP A 25 -0.75 9.30 -16.89
N LEU A 26 0.28 8.86 -17.63
CA LEU A 26 1.16 9.76 -18.38
C LEU A 26 0.38 10.57 -19.43
N ILE A 27 -0.57 9.93 -20.12
CA ILE A 27 -1.45 10.63 -21.08
C ILE A 27 -2.26 11.73 -20.37
N LEU A 28 -2.85 11.44 -19.21
CA LEU A 28 -3.59 12.42 -18.41
C LEU A 28 -2.70 13.54 -17.87
N PHE A 29 -1.49 13.19 -17.44
CA PHE A 29 -0.53 14.16 -16.94
C PHE A 29 -0.11 15.16 -18.02
N PHE A 30 0.22 14.66 -19.23
CA PHE A 30 0.63 15.52 -20.34
C PHE A 30 -0.54 16.25 -21.02
N SER A 31 -1.77 15.76 -20.92
CA SER A 31 -2.96 16.50 -21.37
C SER A 31 -3.31 17.67 -20.44
N GLY A 32 -2.83 17.63 -19.18
CA GLY A 32 -3.14 18.63 -18.17
C GLY A 32 -4.56 18.53 -17.61
N THR A 33 -5.27 17.42 -17.83
CA THR A 33 -6.62 17.23 -17.31
C THR A 33 -6.59 16.96 -15.81
N LYS A 34 -7.33 17.75 -15.06
CA LYS A 34 -7.44 17.61 -13.59
C LYS A 34 -8.81 17.13 -13.16
N ASP A 35 -9.73 16.94 -14.09
CA ASP A 35 -11.10 16.56 -13.80
C ASP A 35 -11.76 15.90 -15.01
N GLY A 36 -12.88 15.22 -14.77
CA GLY A 36 -13.72 14.61 -15.79
C GLY A 36 -13.53 13.11 -15.94
N PHE A 37 -14.27 12.56 -16.91
CA PHE A 37 -14.46 11.11 -17.07
C PHE A 37 -13.16 10.30 -17.07
N TYR A 38 -12.11 10.76 -17.76
CA TYR A 38 -10.87 9.97 -17.86
C TYR A 38 -10.05 9.97 -16.57
N ASN A 39 -10.06 11.07 -15.80
CA ASN A 39 -9.45 11.11 -14.47
C ASN A 39 -10.17 10.16 -13.51
N TYR A 40 -11.50 10.14 -13.55
CA TYR A 40 -12.32 9.21 -12.74
C TYR A 40 -12.17 7.76 -13.21
N LEU A 41 -12.07 7.53 -14.52
CA LEU A 41 -11.81 6.22 -15.10
C LEU A 41 -10.47 5.68 -14.62
N TYR A 42 -9.44 6.52 -14.55
CA TYR A 42 -8.15 6.11 -13.98
C TYR A 42 -8.31 5.62 -12.54
N SER A 43 -8.99 6.40 -11.69
CA SER A 43 -9.26 6.03 -10.29
C SER A 43 -9.97 4.68 -10.17
N PHE A 44 -11.06 4.52 -10.93
CA PHE A 44 -11.80 3.27 -11.00
C PHE A 44 -10.94 2.08 -11.42
N LEU A 45 -10.13 2.24 -12.47
CA LEU A 45 -9.33 1.16 -13.02
C LEU A 45 -8.22 0.71 -12.07
N PHE A 46 -7.54 1.63 -11.37
CA PHE A 46 -6.47 1.22 -10.46
C PHE A 46 -6.98 0.52 -9.20
N GLY A 47 -8.24 0.75 -8.81
CA GLY A 47 -8.95 -0.01 -7.77
C GLY A 47 -9.22 -1.48 -8.12
N LEU A 48 -9.14 -1.88 -9.41
CA LEU A 48 -9.40 -3.27 -9.81
C LEU A 48 -8.27 -4.23 -9.42
N ILE A 49 -7.00 -3.81 -9.52
CA ILE A 49 -5.85 -4.64 -9.12
C ILE A 49 -6.00 -5.15 -7.68
N PRO A 50 -6.18 -4.27 -6.68
CA PRO A 50 -6.24 -4.71 -5.30
C PRO A 50 -7.44 -5.63 -5.02
N LEU A 51 -8.60 -5.39 -5.63
CA LEU A 51 -9.77 -6.27 -5.47
C LEU A 51 -9.45 -7.72 -5.86
N PHE A 52 -8.94 -7.94 -7.09
CA PHE A 52 -8.67 -9.29 -7.57
C PHE A 52 -7.46 -9.91 -6.89
N ALA A 53 -6.36 -9.16 -6.72
CA ALA A 53 -5.14 -9.66 -6.09
C ALA A 53 -5.38 -10.05 -4.63
N GLY A 54 -6.16 -9.25 -3.90
CA GLY A 54 -6.53 -9.53 -2.51
C GLY A 54 -7.36 -10.80 -2.36
N ILE A 55 -8.37 -11.00 -3.20
CA ILE A 55 -9.18 -12.23 -3.23
C ILE A 55 -8.31 -13.44 -3.54
N ILE A 56 -7.49 -13.36 -4.59
CA ILE A 56 -6.59 -14.45 -4.99
C ILE A 56 -5.64 -14.79 -3.83
N ALA A 57 -5.00 -13.80 -3.22
CA ALA A 57 -4.10 -14.00 -2.09
C ALA A 57 -4.81 -14.70 -0.91
N MET A 58 -6.00 -14.23 -0.52
CA MET A 58 -6.77 -14.85 0.57
C MET A 58 -7.14 -16.31 0.28
N ILE A 59 -7.54 -16.63 -0.95
CA ILE A 59 -7.84 -18.02 -1.36
C ILE A 59 -6.57 -18.86 -1.33
N ARG A 60 -5.47 -18.35 -1.88
CA ARG A 60 -4.21 -19.07 -2.02
C ARG A 60 -3.40 -19.14 -0.73
N ALA A 61 -3.73 -18.37 0.28
CA ALA A 61 -3.19 -18.56 1.63
C ALA A 61 -3.41 -20.00 2.14
N LYS A 62 -4.43 -20.73 1.65
CA LYS A 62 -4.70 -22.13 1.99
C LYS A 62 -3.52 -23.07 1.71
N ILE A 63 -2.82 -22.93 0.58
CA ILE A 63 -1.68 -23.80 0.25
C ILE A 63 -0.48 -23.56 1.19
N TRP A 64 -0.46 -22.42 1.87
CA TRP A 64 0.50 -22.06 2.90
C TRP A 64 0.00 -22.37 4.31
N GLY A 65 -1.07 -23.14 4.48
CA GLY A 65 -1.63 -23.45 5.79
C GLY A 65 -2.54 -22.36 6.39
N ARG A 66 -2.87 -21.31 5.61
CA ARG A 66 -3.79 -20.21 5.99
C ARG A 66 -3.46 -19.66 7.38
N LEU A 67 -4.42 -19.64 8.30
CA LEU A 67 -4.22 -19.12 9.65
C LEU A 67 -3.41 -20.04 10.58
N LYS A 68 -2.94 -21.21 10.10
CA LYS A 68 -2.14 -22.16 10.90
C LYS A 68 -0.63 -21.96 10.76
N SER A 69 -0.16 -21.21 9.75
CA SER A 69 1.27 -20.95 9.55
C SER A 69 1.57 -19.45 9.47
N ALA A 70 2.83 -19.06 9.70
CA ALA A 70 3.24 -17.67 9.56
C ALA A 70 3.12 -17.16 8.12
N VAL A 71 3.54 -17.96 7.12
CA VAL A 71 3.41 -17.59 5.69
C VAL A 71 1.94 -17.49 5.29
N GLY A 72 1.11 -18.44 5.72
CA GLY A 72 -0.31 -18.42 5.40
C GLY A 72 -1.03 -17.23 6.02
N LYS A 73 -0.71 -16.85 7.27
CA LYS A 73 -1.21 -15.61 7.89
C LYS A 73 -0.75 -14.38 7.14
N ALA A 74 0.52 -14.33 6.75
CA ALA A 74 1.09 -13.22 6.00
C ALA A 74 0.34 -12.98 4.68
N VAL A 75 0.24 -14.02 3.85
CA VAL A 75 -0.45 -13.96 2.56
C VAL A 75 -1.93 -13.63 2.74
N PHE A 76 -2.58 -14.20 3.75
CA PHE A 76 -4.00 -13.92 4.03
C PHE A 76 -4.24 -12.47 4.44
N PHE A 77 -3.49 -11.95 5.41
CA PHE A 77 -3.72 -10.61 5.93
C PHE A 77 -3.23 -9.50 4.99
N ILE A 78 -2.13 -9.71 4.26
CA ILE A 78 -1.76 -8.83 3.13
C ILE A 78 -2.89 -8.82 2.09
N GLY A 79 -3.38 -10.00 1.70
CA GLY A 79 -4.50 -10.12 0.76
C GLY A 79 -5.77 -9.41 1.24
N LEU A 80 -6.11 -9.55 2.52
CA LEU A 80 -7.26 -8.88 3.12
C LEU A 80 -7.09 -7.36 3.15
N GLY A 81 -5.90 -6.86 3.50
CA GLY A 81 -5.61 -5.43 3.47
C GLY A 81 -5.76 -4.86 2.06
N ILE A 82 -5.10 -5.49 1.08
CA ILE A 82 -5.21 -5.10 -0.33
C ILE A 82 -6.67 -5.14 -0.79
N PHE A 83 -7.43 -6.19 -0.46
CA PHE A 83 -8.85 -6.29 -0.81
C PHE A 83 -9.69 -5.15 -0.21
N LEU A 84 -9.50 -4.85 1.08
CA LEU A 84 -10.21 -3.75 1.76
C LEU A 84 -9.88 -2.39 1.15
N TRP A 85 -8.63 -2.18 0.76
CA TRP A 85 -8.23 -0.97 0.03
C TRP A 85 -9.02 -0.88 -1.29
N GLY A 86 -9.09 -1.96 -2.06
CA GLY A 86 -9.90 -2.02 -3.28
C GLY A 86 -11.40 -1.79 -3.07
N CYS A 87 -11.96 -2.25 -1.94
CA CYS A 87 -13.34 -1.92 -1.56
C CYS A 87 -13.52 -0.43 -1.26
N GLY A 88 -12.54 0.19 -0.58
CA GLY A 88 -12.51 1.64 -0.36
C GLY A 88 -12.53 2.39 -1.69
N GLU A 89 -11.68 2.00 -2.63
CA GLU A 89 -11.62 2.62 -3.96
C GLU A 89 -12.89 2.37 -4.78
N THR A 90 -13.56 1.24 -4.60
CA THR A 90 -14.87 1.00 -5.24
C THR A 90 -15.90 2.01 -4.75
N ILE A 91 -15.91 2.33 -3.45
CA ILE A 91 -16.81 3.33 -2.88
C ILE A 91 -16.38 4.74 -3.33
N TRP A 92 -15.09 5.04 -3.34
CA TRP A 92 -14.55 6.31 -3.85
C TRP A 92 -14.96 6.55 -5.31
N SER A 93 -14.79 5.53 -6.14
CA SER A 93 -15.17 5.53 -7.55
C SER A 93 -16.68 5.56 -7.76
N TYR A 94 -17.49 5.09 -6.81
CA TYR A 94 -18.95 5.28 -6.86
C TYR A 94 -19.32 6.77 -6.88
N TYR A 95 -18.68 7.59 -6.05
CA TYR A 95 -18.90 9.04 -6.06
C TYR A 95 -18.45 9.67 -7.38
N ASN A 96 -17.20 9.48 -7.76
CA ASN A 96 -16.65 10.20 -8.91
C ASN A 96 -17.14 9.64 -10.26
N PHE A 97 -17.01 8.33 -10.49
CA PHE A 97 -17.23 7.73 -11.80
C PHE A 97 -18.71 7.49 -12.10
N PHE A 98 -19.51 7.15 -11.09
CA PHE A 98 -20.93 6.83 -11.28
C PHE A 98 -21.85 8.00 -10.96
N LEU A 99 -21.58 8.77 -9.90
CA LEU A 99 -22.37 9.97 -9.60
C LEU A 99 -21.85 11.23 -10.30
N GLY A 100 -20.59 11.25 -10.76
CA GLY A 100 -20.00 12.42 -11.40
C GLY A 100 -19.59 13.52 -10.41
N GLU A 101 -19.50 13.19 -9.12
CA GLU A 101 -19.27 14.15 -8.04
C GLU A 101 -17.93 13.86 -7.33
N PRO A 102 -17.20 14.90 -6.88
CA PRO A 102 -16.00 14.69 -6.06
C PRO A 102 -16.33 13.87 -4.81
N ALA A 103 -15.53 12.83 -4.54
CA ALA A 103 -15.70 12.06 -3.33
C ALA A 103 -15.42 12.95 -2.11
N PRO A 104 -16.32 12.98 -1.09
CA PRO A 104 -16.04 13.71 0.13
C PRO A 104 -14.85 13.08 0.87
N TYR A 105 -14.15 13.87 1.68
CA TYR A 105 -13.11 13.36 2.55
C TYR A 105 -13.21 13.99 3.94
N PRO A 106 -13.37 13.18 5.01
CA PRO A 106 -13.58 11.73 5.03
C PRO A 106 -14.88 11.26 4.33
N SER A 107 -14.96 10.00 3.92
CA SER A 107 -16.16 9.35 3.34
C SER A 107 -16.32 7.89 3.75
N TRP A 108 -17.38 7.26 3.24
CA TRP A 108 -17.59 5.82 3.39
C TRP A 108 -16.46 4.97 2.79
N ALA A 109 -15.66 5.51 1.87
CA ALA A 109 -14.47 4.83 1.34
C ALA A 109 -13.44 4.52 2.43
N ASP A 110 -13.37 5.35 3.48
CA ASP A 110 -12.41 5.20 4.57
C ASP A 110 -12.69 3.97 5.45
N LEU A 111 -13.89 3.37 5.37
CA LEU A 111 -14.19 2.07 5.96
C LEU A 111 -13.41 0.93 5.28
N GLY A 112 -12.98 1.12 4.04
CA GLY A 112 -12.07 0.22 3.33
C GLY A 112 -10.61 0.63 3.51
N PHE A 113 -10.29 1.91 3.28
CA PHE A 113 -8.92 2.41 3.33
C PHE A 113 -8.30 2.30 4.72
N ALA A 114 -8.94 2.78 5.78
CA ALA A 114 -8.31 2.80 7.11
C ALA A 114 -8.00 1.39 7.66
N PRO A 115 -8.92 0.40 7.59
CA PRO A 115 -8.60 -0.96 8.03
C PRO A 115 -7.58 -1.67 7.14
N SER A 116 -7.46 -1.30 5.86
CA SER A 116 -6.48 -1.90 4.94
C SER A 116 -5.06 -1.83 5.51
N ILE A 117 -4.72 -0.67 6.09
CA ILE A 117 -3.42 -0.35 6.70
C ILE A 117 -3.07 -1.31 7.83
N PHE A 118 -4.03 -1.53 8.72
CA PHE A 118 -3.88 -2.48 9.80
C PHE A 118 -3.62 -3.90 9.27
N PHE A 119 -4.36 -4.34 8.24
CA PHE A 119 -4.28 -5.71 7.77
C PHE A 119 -3.03 -6.03 6.95
N TYR A 120 -2.60 -5.17 6.01
CA TYR A 120 -1.31 -5.42 5.36
C TYR A 120 -0.13 -5.22 6.31
N GLY A 121 -0.24 -4.34 7.32
CA GLY A 121 0.75 -4.24 8.40
C GLY A 121 0.83 -5.52 9.23
N LEU A 122 -0.33 -6.09 9.62
CA LEU A 122 -0.41 -7.38 10.32
C LEU A 122 0.15 -8.53 9.46
N GLY A 123 -0.15 -8.54 8.18
CA GLY A 123 0.40 -9.52 7.26
C GLY A 123 1.90 -9.37 7.06
N ALA A 124 2.44 -8.15 7.03
CA ALA A 124 3.86 -7.89 6.98
C ALA A 124 4.59 -8.33 8.28
N PHE A 125 3.94 -8.17 9.44
CA PHE A 125 4.41 -8.75 10.71
C PHE A 125 4.49 -10.29 10.67
N TYR A 126 3.50 -10.96 10.07
CA TYR A 126 3.56 -12.42 9.93
C TYR A 126 4.56 -12.86 8.86
N LEU A 127 4.69 -12.11 7.76
CA LEU A 127 5.65 -12.38 6.70
C LEU A 127 7.06 -12.41 7.29
N SER A 128 7.31 -11.45 8.12
CA SER A 128 8.61 -11.26 8.72
C SER A 128 8.89 -12.30 9.83
N LYS A 129 7.87 -12.79 10.57
CA LYS A 129 7.99 -14.02 11.37
C LYS A 129 8.38 -15.23 10.52
N ALA A 130 7.80 -15.37 9.33
CA ALA A 130 8.08 -16.49 8.43
C ALA A 130 9.50 -16.45 7.84
N THR A 131 10.07 -15.27 7.67
CA THR A 131 11.45 -15.09 7.17
C THR A 131 12.52 -15.17 8.28
N GLY A 132 12.19 -15.61 9.50
CA GLY A 132 13.22 -15.87 10.53
C GLY A 132 13.79 -14.61 11.19
N ALA A 133 13.03 -13.53 11.21
CA ALA A 133 13.45 -12.23 11.73
C ALA A 133 14.01 -12.10 13.14
N LYS A 134 13.84 -13.11 13.99
CA LYS A 134 14.51 -13.17 15.29
C LYS A 134 16.03 -13.00 15.14
N PHE A 135 16.59 -13.36 13.98
CA PHE A 135 17.98 -13.11 13.64
C PHE A 135 18.25 -11.64 13.26
N GLY A 136 17.28 -10.98 12.59
CA GLY A 136 17.19 -9.54 12.21
C GLY A 136 17.47 -8.54 13.32
N LEU A 137 16.91 -8.81 14.48
CA LEU A 137 17.00 -7.92 15.64
C LEU A 137 18.24 -8.17 16.50
N ARG A 138 19.16 -9.05 16.11
CA ARG A 138 20.43 -9.24 16.85
C ARG A 138 21.45 -8.13 16.55
N ASN A 139 21.34 -7.47 15.40
CA ASN A 139 22.21 -6.35 15.03
C ASN A 139 21.78 -5.07 15.78
N LYS A 140 22.73 -4.43 16.48
CA LYS A 140 22.51 -3.18 17.22
C LYS A 140 22.03 -2.04 16.32
N SER A 141 22.55 -1.93 15.09
CA SER A 141 22.14 -0.90 14.13
C SER A 141 20.70 -1.12 13.64
N ALA A 142 20.31 -2.39 13.43
CA ALA A 142 18.92 -2.72 13.11
C ALA A 142 17.98 -2.31 14.24
N LYS A 143 18.32 -2.63 15.51
CA LYS A 143 17.57 -2.20 16.70
C LYS A 143 17.42 -0.68 16.78
N PHE A 144 18.53 0.05 16.60
CA PHE A 144 18.52 1.51 16.63
C PHE A 144 17.61 2.10 15.55
N PHE A 145 17.65 1.55 14.33
CA PHE A 145 16.76 1.96 13.24
C PHE A 145 15.27 1.73 13.55
N VAL A 146 14.89 0.58 14.14
CA VAL A 146 13.48 0.32 14.57
C VAL A 146 12.97 1.36 15.54
N THR A 147 13.81 1.77 16.48
CA THR A 147 13.39 2.67 17.54
C THR A 147 13.33 4.10 17.03
N LEU A 148 14.33 4.52 16.26
CA LEU A 148 14.46 5.91 15.84
C LEU A 148 13.61 6.24 14.62
N ALA A 149 13.46 5.34 13.65
CA ALA A 149 12.78 5.66 12.39
C ALA A 149 11.29 6.03 12.58
N PRO A 150 10.47 5.32 13.40
CA PRO A 150 9.10 5.74 13.69
C PRO A 150 9.00 7.12 14.32
N ILE A 151 9.95 7.47 15.20
CA ILE A 151 10.00 8.78 15.85
C ILE A 151 10.29 9.87 14.82
N LEU A 152 11.31 9.68 13.98
CA LEU A 152 11.66 10.64 12.93
C LEU A 152 10.52 10.83 11.93
N ILE A 153 9.83 9.76 11.58
CA ILE A 153 8.70 9.83 10.64
C ILE A 153 7.50 10.50 11.30
N LEU A 154 7.21 10.20 12.57
CA LEU A 154 6.14 10.91 13.28
C LEU A 154 6.41 12.42 13.33
N ILE A 155 7.66 12.82 13.59
CA ILE A 155 8.09 14.22 13.57
C ILE A 155 7.93 14.82 12.16
N LEU A 156 8.38 14.12 11.12
CA LEU A 156 8.29 14.58 9.74
C LEU A 156 6.84 14.71 9.28
N SER A 157 6.00 13.70 9.55
CA SER A 157 4.57 13.71 9.22
C SER A 157 3.84 14.83 9.97
N TYR A 158 4.15 15.05 11.26
CA TYR A 158 3.60 16.17 12.00
C TYR A 158 4.02 17.51 11.38
N TYR A 159 5.31 17.68 11.06
CA TYR A 159 5.80 18.91 10.45
C TYR A 159 5.13 19.18 9.09
N LEU A 160 5.09 18.19 8.20
CA LEU A 160 4.50 18.37 6.88
C LEU A 160 2.99 18.59 6.94
N LEU A 161 2.26 17.80 7.73
CA LEU A 161 0.79 17.81 7.71
C LEU A 161 0.17 18.83 8.67
N VAL A 162 0.84 19.20 9.75
CA VAL A 162 0.34 20.18 10.72
C VAL A 162 0.99 21.54 10.50
N VAL A 163 2.33 21.60 10.50
CA VAL A 163 3.03 22.89 10.40
C VAL A 163 2.93 23.45 8.99
N VAL A 164 3.27 22.67 7.97
CA VAL A 164 3.29 23.15 6.58
C VAL A 164 1.88 23.19 5.99
N ALA A 165 1.13 22.09 6.01
CA ALA A 165 -0.16 22.02 5.32
C ALA A 165 -1.28 22.80 6.03
N ARG A 166 -1.29 22.84 7.37
CA ARG A 166 -2.34 23.49 8.17
C ARG A 166 -1.90 24.80 8.84
N GLY A 167 -0.72 25.31 8.50
CA GLY A 167 -0.19 26.55 9.08
C GLY A 167 0.04 26.49 10.59
N GLY A 168 0.29 25.31 11.15
CA GLY A 168 0.54 25.11 12.59
C GLY A 168 -0.70 24.83 13.43
N THR A 169 -1.90 24.91 12.84
CA THR A 169 -3.15 24.58 13.55
C THR A 169 -3.44 23.10 13.46
N LEU A 170 -3.68 22.44 14.59
CA LEU A 170 -3.93 20.99 14.61
C LEU A 170 -5.25 20.62 13.90
N ILE A 171 -6.31 21.38 14.17
CA ILE A 171 -7.63 21.21 13.54
C ILE A 171 -8.07 22.60 13.04
N PRO A 172 -7.86 22.91 11.75
CA PRO A 172 -8.28 24.16 11.14
C PRO A 172 -9.80 24.34 11.19
N GLU A 173 -10.25 25.60 11.14
CA GLU A 173 -11.67 25.91 11.04
C GLU A 173 -12.26 25.32 9.75
N GLY A 174 -13.38 24.61 9.87
CA GLY A 174 -14.00 23.88 8.75
C GLY A 174 -13.50 22.44 8.55
N GLU A 175 -12.42 22.02 9.22
CA GLU A 175 -12.02 20.61 9.26
C GLU A 175 -12.65 19.86 10.44
N THR A 176 -12.81 18.55 10.31
CA THR A 176 -13.30 17.69 11.38
C THR A 176 -12.13 16.98 12.08
N PRO A 177 -12.25 16.65 13.39
CA PRO A 177 -11.24 15.84 14.08
C PRO A 177 -10.98 14.48 13.41
N LEU A 178 -12.00 13.90 12.75
CA LEU A 178 -11.86 12.66 12.01
C LEU A 178 -10.95 12.82 10.79
N LYS A 179 -11.08 13.91 10.04
CA LYS A 179 -10.16 14.23 8.93
C LYS A 179 -8.73 14.31 9.43
N THR A 180 -8.50 15.10 10.48
CA THR A 180 -7.18 15.27 11.07
C THR A 180 -6.58 13.95 11.53
N LEU A 181 -7.39 13.08 12.13
CA LEU A 181 -6.98 11.75 12.54
C LEU A 181 -6.56 10.89 11.34
N LEU A 182 -7.39 10.81 10.29
CA LEU A 182 -7.11 10.00 9.11
C LEU A 182 -5.87 10.50 8.36
N ASP A 183 -5.73 11.82 8.20
CA ASP A 183 -4.57 12.44 7.55
C ASP A 183 -3.24 12.02 8.20
N ILE A 184 -3.24 11.77 9.51
CA ILE A 184 -2.07 11.29 10.27
C ILE A 184 -1.97 9.75 10.21
N VAL A 185 -3.09 9.05 10.42
CA VAL A 185 -3.14 7.59 10.52
C VAL A 185 -2.71 6.93 9.22
N TYR A 186 -3.03 7.50 8.06
CA TYR A 186 -2.71 6.94 6.75
C TYR A 186 -1.19 6.83 6.53
N PRO A 187 -0.44 7.94 6.48
CA PRO A 187 1.02 7.89 6.39
C PRO A 187 1.67 7.15 7.57
N LEU A 188 1.23 7.41 8.81
CA LEU A 188 1.90 6.82 9.97
C LEU A 188 1.71 5.30 10.02
N GLY A 189 0.52 4.82 9.71
CA GLY A 189 0.21 3.40 9.69
C GLY A 189 1.01 2.65 8.63
N ASP A 190 1.12 3.23 7.43
CA ASP A 190 1.97 2.70 6.35
C ASP A 190 3.42 2.59 6.75
N PHE A 191 3.94 3.65 7.38
CA PHE A 191 5.32 3.66 7.80
C PHE A 191 5.60 2.63 8.91
N ILE A 192 4.70 2.49 9.88
CA ILE A 192 4.82 1.48 10.93
C ILE A 192 4.80 0.07 10.31
N ALA A 193 3.88 -0.19 9.38
CA ALA A 193 3.81 -1.45 8.66
C ALA A 193 5.13 -1.76 7.92
N LEU A 194 5.67 -0.78 7.19
CA LEU A 194 6.96 -0.88 6.51
C LEU A 194 8.11 -1.17 7.47
N THR A 195 8.18 -0.43 8.57
CA THR A 195 9.25 -0.55 9.58
C THR A 195 9.24 -1.95 10.19
N ILE A 196 8.08 -2.42 10.63
CA ILE A 196 7.89 -3.78 11.13
C ILE A 196 8.37 -4.80 10.09
N ALA A 197 7.99 -4.63 8.83
CA ALA A 197 8.35 -5.54 7.76
C ALA A 197 9.86 -5.58 7.47
N ILE A 198 10.50 -4.42 7.30
CA ILE A 198 11.92 -4.28 6.95
C ILE A 198 12.80 -4.85 8.05
N ILE A 199 12.57 -4.47 9.28
CA ILE A 199 13.45 -4.81 10.41
C ILE A 199 13.40 -6.30 10.71
N ILE A 200 12.21 -6.86 10.60
CA ILE A 200 11.98 -8.25 10.85
C ILE A 200 12.53 -9.01 9.59
N SER A 201 12.42 -8.49 8.37
CA SER A 201 13.09 -9.06 7.18
C SER A 201 14.63 -8.93 7.14
N GLY A 202 15.21 -8.01 7.93
CA GLY A 202 16.54 -7.44 7.73
C GLY A 202 17.77 -8.32 7.95
N LEU A 203 17.68 -9.54 8.51
CA LEU A 203 18.89 -10.41 8.65
C LEU A 203 18.67 -11.92 8.44
N SER A 204 17.61 -12.37 7.77
CA SER A 204 17.57 -13.78 7.37
C SER A 204 16.77 -14.01 6.09
N PHE A 205 17.44 -13.90 4.95
CA PHE A 205 16.91 -14.43 3.69
C PHE A 205 17.20 -15.93 3.52
N GLN A 206 17.61 -16.64 4.59
CA GLN A 206 18.16 -17.99 4.49
C GLN A 206 17.11 -19.07 4.15
N TYR A 207 15.84 -18.92 4.55
CA TYR A 207 14.83 -19.98 4.41
C TYR A 207 13.80 -19.73 3.30
N LEU A 208 13.09 -18.59 3.31
CA LEU A 208 12.15 -18.20 2.24
C LEU A 208 12.76 -17.23 1.23
N GLY A 209 13.77 -16.47 1.68
CA GLY A 209 14.30 -15.30 1.01
C GLY A 209 15.16 -15.56 -0.21
N GLY A 210 15.65 -16.78 -0.45
CA GLY A 210 16.29 -17.11 -1.72
C GLY A 210 15.26 -17.19 -2.86
N ARG A 211 14.18 -17.94 -2.65
CA ARG A 211 13.17 -18.29 -3.67
C ARG A 211 12.10 -17.22 -3.87
N TYR A 212 11.72 -16.52 -2.79
CA TYR A 212 10.68 -15.49 -2.79
C TYR A 212 11.23 -14.07 -2.57
N LYS A 213 12.55 -13.89 -2.74
CA LYS A 213 13.25 -12.61 -2.49
C LYS A 213 12.55 -11.41 -3.11
N PHE A 214 12.28 -11.52 -4.41
CA PHE A 214 11.73 -10.43 -5.20
C PHE A 214 10.27 -10.14 -4.85
N ASP A 215 9.50 -11.16 -4.47
CA ASP A 215 8.11 -10.99 -4.06
C ASP A 215 8.03 -10.27 -2.71
N ILE A 216 8.93 -10.64 -1.78
CA ILE A 216 9.06 -9.98 -0.49
C ILE A 216 9.52 -8.54 -0.67
N TYR A 217 10.55 -8.29 -1.49
CA TYR A 217 10.97 -6.91 -1.77
C TYR A 217 9.89 -6.09 -2.44
N SER A 218 9.09 -6.68 -3.33
CA SER A 218 7.94 -6.02 -3.91
C SER A 218 6.94 -5.60 -2.83
N ILE A 219 6.61 -6.47 -1.87
CA ILE A 219 5.73 -6.11 -0.75
C ILE A 219 6.34 -4.96 0.07
N LEU A 220 7.62 -5.05 0.41
CA LEU A 220 8.31 -4.03 1.22
C LEU A 220 8.35 -2.67 0.50
N LEU A 221 8.72 -2.66 -0.78
CA LEU A 221 8.71 -1.43 -1.59
C LEU A 221 7.29 -0.89 -1.73
N GLY A 222 6.30 -1.77 -1.89
CA GLY A 222 4.88 -1.40 -1.93
C GLY A 222 4.46 -0.63 -0.69
N LEU A 223 4.76 -1.12 0.51
CA LEU A 223 4.48 -0.42 1.78
C LEU A 223 5.15 0.96 1.84
N GLY A 224 6.38 1.09 1.34
CA GLY A 224 7.09 2.38 1.32
C GLY A 224 6.52 3.36 0.29
N VAL A 225 6.05 2.87 -0.85
CA VAL A 225 5.41 3.71 -1.86
C VAL A 225 3.99 4.11 -1.44
N MET A 226 3.26 3.23 -0.74
CA MET A 226 1.97 3.58 -0.12
C MET A 226 2.13 4.76 0.84
N PHE A 227 3.14 4.72 1.72
CA PHE A 227 3.45 5.84 2.63
C PHE A 227 3.61 7.18 1.88
N ILE A 228 4.31 7.16 0.74
CA ILE A 228 4.50 8.35 -0.10
C ILE A 228 3.15 8.79 -0.69
N GLY A 229 2.36 7.86 -1.22
CA GLY A 229 1.04 8.13 -1.79
C GLY A 229 0.09 8.75 -0.77
N ASP A 230 -0.03 8.14 0.41
CA ASP A 230 -0.88 8.64 1.50
C ASP A 230 -0.38 9.99 2.04
N THR A 231 0.93 10.22 2.09
CA THR A 231 1.47 11.54 2.50
C THR A 231 1.08 12.62 1.48
N ILE A 232 1.18 12.33 0.18
CA ILE A 232 0.76 13.24 -0.88
C ILE A 232 -0.76 13.44 -0.84
N PHE A 233 -1.54 12.38 -0.63
CA PHE A 233 -2.99 12.45 -0.50
C PHE A 233 -3.38 13.37 0.67
N SER A 234 -2.93 13.09 1.90
CA SER A 234 -3.21 13.91 3.08
C SER A 234 -2.78 15.37 2.91
N TYR A 235 -1.63 15.61 2.27
CA TYR A 235 -1.16 16.96 1.99
C TYR A 235 -2.08 17.68 0.99
N THR A 236 -2.35 17.05 -0.16
CA THR A 236 -3.10 17.66 -1.27
C THR A 236 -4.58 17.88 -0.93
N THR A 237 -5.19 17.00 -0.15
CA THR A 237 -6.56 17.20 0.36
C THR A 237 -6.62 18.33 1.36
N THR A 238 -5.62 18.44 2.25
CA THR A 238 -5.53 19.52 3.24
C THR A 238 -5.34 20.89 2.60
N VAL A 239 -4.49 21.02 1.58
CA VAL A 239 -4.28 22.31 0.88
C VAL A 239 -5.27 22.54 -0.27
N GLY A 240 -6.27 21.66 -0.46
CA GLY A 240 -7.31 21.82 -1.47
C GLY A 240 -6.84 21.69 -2.93
N THR A 241 -5.74 20.98 -3.17
CA THR A 241 -5.16 20.77 -4.52
C THR A 241 -5.31 19.32 -5.01
N TYR A 242 -5.96 18.46 -4.23
CA TYR A 242 -6.24 17.09 -4.63
C TYR A 242 -7.16 17.05 -5.85
N TYR A 243 -6.87 16.12 -6.76
CA TYR A 243 -7.74 15.74 -7.87
C TYR A 243 -7.44 14.31 -8.28
N ASN A 244 -8.42 13.61 -8.85
CA ASN A 244 -8.25 12.23 -9.31
C ASN A 244 -7.19 12.12 -10.41
N ALA A 245 -6.39 11.06 -10.38
CA ALA A 245 -5.23 10.85 -11.22
C ALA A 245 -4.10 11.88 -11.04
N ASN A 246 -4.02 12.55 -9.88
CA ASN A 246 -2.83 13.33 -9.54
C ASN A 246 -1.60 12.43 -9.29
N PHE A 247 -0.47 13.04 -8.96
CA PHE A 247 0.77 12.30 -8.68
C PHE A 247 0.66 11.37 -7.46
N GLY A 248 -0.16 11.71 -6.47
CA GLY A 248 -0.46 10.85 -5.32
C GLY A 248 -1.13 9.54 -5.74
N ASP A 249 -2.13 9.62 -6.62
CA ASP A 249 -2.81 8.43 -7.14
C ASP A 249 -1.88 7.52 -7.96
N LEU A 250 -0.86 8.07 -8.65
CA LEU A 250 0.18 7.25 -9.29
C LEU A 250 1.03 6.50 -8.26
N MET A 251 1.38 7.16 -7.15
CA MET A 251 2.11 6.52 -6.05
C MET A 251 1.25 5.41 -5.42
N LEU A 252 -0.03 5.68 -5.12
CA LEU A 252 -0.96 4.66 -4.62
C LEU A 252 -1.10 3.48 -5.60
N THR A 253 -1.27 3.76 -6.89
CA THR A 253 -1.32 2.75 -7.96
C THR A 253 -0.05 1.89 -7.96
N THR A 254 1.12 2.52 -7.83
CA THR A 254 2.42 1.84 -7.79
C THR A 254 2.58 1.02 -6.51
N GLY A 255 2.21 1.56 -5.35
CA GLY A 255 2.26 0.88 -4.06
C GLY A 255 1.37 -0.36 -4.03
N LEU A 256 0.11 -0.23 -4.45
CA LEU A 256 -0.83 -1.33 -4.55
C LEU A 256 -0.41 -2.38 -5.57
N PHE A 257 0.12 -1.95 -6.72
CA PHE A 257 0.71 -2.88 -7.69
C PHE A 257 1.84 -3.68 -7.04
N LEU A 258 2.78 -3.04 -6.35
CA LEU A 258 3.91 -3.70 -5.71
C LEU A 258 3.47 -4.67 -4.60
N LEU A 259 2.50 -4.28 -3.77
CA LEU A 259 1.88 -5.15 -2.77
C LEU A 259 1.20 -6.36 -3.43
N SER A 260 0.40 -6.12 -4.45
CA SER A 260 -0.34 -7.13 -5.20
C SER A 260 0.59 -8.09 -5.93
N PHE A 261 1.57 -7.57 -6.67
CA PHE A 261 2.56 -8.34 -7.40
C PHE A 261 3.37 -9.25 -6.47
N GLY A 262 3.78 -8.72 -5.31
CA GLY A 262 4.52 -9.48 -4.33
C GLY A 262 3.67 -10.56 -3.67
N VAL A 263 2.44 -10.27 -3.23
CA VAL A 263 1.60 -11.31 -2.62
C VAL A 263 1.18 -12.39 -3.63
N LEU A 264 0.96 -12.02 -4.90
CA LEU A 264 0.68 -12.96 -5.99
C LEU A 264 1.87 -13.88 -6.29
N GLY A 265 3.10 -13.52 -5.90
CA GLY A 265 4.25 -14.42 -5.93
C GLY A 265 4.04 -15.71 -5.12
N PHE A 266 3.20 -15.65 -4.09
CA PHE A 266 2.80 -16.78 -3.25
C PHE A 266 1.60 -17.56 -3.83
N PHE A 267 1.20 -17.34 -5.08
CA PHE A 267 0.09 -18.05 -5.72
C PHE A 267 0.30 -19.58 -5.74
N LYS A 268 1.53 -20.04 -5.98
CA LYS A 268 1.92 -21.45 -5.95
C LYS A 268 3.34 -21.61 -5.41
N PHE A 269 3.72 -22.84 -5.07
CA PHE A 269 5.12 -23.16 -4.79
C PHE A 269 5.94 -22.90 -6.06
N LYS A 270 7.05 -22.17 -5.92
CA LYS A 270 8.04 -22.01 -6.98
C LYS A 270 8.86 -23.31 -7.03
N GLU A 271 8.91 -23.92 -8.20
CA GLU A 271 9.76 -25.07 -8.52
C GLU A 271 11.21 -24.60 -8.70
N ASP A 272 12.16 -25.51 -8.49
CA ASP A 272 13.60 -25.28 -8.72
C ASP A 272 13.97 -25.31 -10.20
#